data_AF-A0A1X0R9M6-F1
#
_entry.id   AF-A0A1X0R9M6-F1
#
_cell.length_a   1.000
_cell.length_b   1.000
_cell.length_c   1.000
_cell.angle_alpha   90.00
_cell.angle_beta   90.00
_cell.angle_gamma   90.00
#
_symmetry.space_group_name_H-M   'P 1'
#
loop_
_entity.id
_entity.type
_entity.pdbx_description
1 polymer ?
#
loop_
_entity_poly.entity_id
_entity_poly.type
_entity_poly.pdbx_seq_one_letter_code
_entity_poly.pdbx_strand_id
1 'polypeptide(L)'
;MEFDLEGPTVDHLFDISAIQNKIVYQDIYAQLDEWEVLEESDAVPYLPARTEPVNVKVGTEEKTTVRIDLFGSIQLANHFKYKKGYVLNTGGNTWGLDFVPKVESRDTSPFIQYLAVAGYRGASEERIGLNEYQPTGTYKNCVQLWKLKLSVKQEPEEPLLDVCILHDFGAVYDLKWCPYGVYEEVMRE
;
A
#
# COMPACT_ATOMS: atom_id res chain seq x y z
N MET A 1 15.54 -23.94 -7.93
CA MET A 1 15.87 -23.09 -6.78
C MET A 1 14.83 -23.44 -5.73
N GLU A 2 15.25 -24.06 -4.62
CA GLU A 2 14.33 -24.54 -3.59
C GLU A 2 13.85 -23.30 -2.80
N PHE A 3 12.61 -22.88 -3.05
CA PHE A 3 12.04 -21.74 -2.35
C PHE A 3 11.63 -22.20 -0.96
N ASP A 4 12.40 -21.75 0.04
CA ASP A 4 12.13 -21.95 1.46
C ASP A 4 10.89 -21.12 1.85
N LEU A 5 9.71 -21.70 1.65
CA LEU A 5 8.40 -21.13 1.97
C LEU A 5 8.13 -21.23 3.47
N GLU A 6 8.96 -20.59 4.30
CA GLU A 6 8.62 -20.33 5.71
C GLU A 6 7.65 -19.14 5.79
N GLY A 7 6.40 -19.40 5.38
CA GLY A 7 5.24 -18.52 5.48
C GLY A 7 3.99 -19.36 5.86
N PRO A 8 2.75 -18.83 5.85
CA PRO A 8 1.56 -19.62 6.16
C PRO A 8 1.65 -20.97 5.45
N THR A 9 1.52 -22.05 6.22
CA THR A 9 1.87 -23.43 5.85
C THR A 9 1.45 -23.74 4.41
N VAL A 10 2.29 -24.46 3.66
CA VAL A 10 2.00 -24.92 2.28
C VAL A 10 0.59 -25.53 2.17
N ASP A 11 0.11 -26.16 3.26
CA ASP A 11 -1.24 -26.73 3.41
C ASP A 11 -2.39 -25.71 3.36
N HIS A 12 -2.10 -24.40 3.40
CA HIS A 12 -3.05 -23.29 3.30
C HIS A 12 -2.89 -22.48 2.01
N LEU A 13 -2.02 -22.90 1.11
CA LEU A 13 -1.95 -22.30 -0.23
C LEU A 13 -3.16 -22.79 -1.03
N PHE A 14 -3.96 -21.84 -1.52
CA PHE A 14 -5.04 -22.14 -2.44
C PHE A 14 -4.45 -22.71 -3.74
N ASP A 15 -5.03 -23.79 -4.25
CA ASP A 15 -4.72 -24.28 -5.60
C ASP A 15 -5.22 -23.26 -6.62
N ILE A 16 -4.31 -22.41 -7.08
CA ILE A 16 -4.55 -21.37 -8.07
C ILE A 16 -4.22 -21.85 -9.49
N SER A 17 -3.90 -23.13 -9.71
CA SER A 17 -3.47 -23.64 -11.03
C SER A 17 -4.48 -23.34 -12.15
N ALA A 18 -5.78 -23.34 -11.83
CA ALA A 18 -6.88 -23.03 -12.74
C ALA A 18 -6.93 -21.56 -13.21
N ILE A 19 -6.21 -20.66 -12.54
CA ILE A 19 -6.16 -19.22 -12.83
C ILE A 19 -4.74 -18.68 -13.05
N GLN A 20 -3.70 -19.45 -12.71
CA GLN A 20 -2.30 -19.02 -12.69
C GLN A 20 -1.77 -18.50 -14.05
N ASN A 21 -2.38 -18.89 -15.16
CA ASN A 21 -2.01 -18.44 -16.51
C ASN A 21 -3.19 -17.82 -17.29
N LYS A 22 -4.27 -17.43 -16.60
CA LYS A 22 -5.39 -16.75 -17.26
C LYS A 22 -5.13 -15.26 -17.25
N ILE A 23 -4.99 -14.70 -18.44
CA ILE A 23 -5.03 -13.26 -18.65
C ILE A 23 -6.49 -12.83 -18.54
N VAL A 24 -6.82 -12.06 -17.50
CA VAL A 24 -8.15 -11.49 -17.26
C VAL A 24 -8.03 -9.97 -17.30
N TYR A 25 -9.05 -9.26 -17.79
CA TYR A 25 -9.03 -7.78 -17.95
C TYR A 25 -8.01 -7.24 -18.97
N GLN A 26 -7.70 -8.00 -20.01
CA GLN A 26 -6.74 -7.60 -21.06
C GLN A 26 -7.08 -6.27 -21.77
N ASP A 27 -8.37 -5.90 -21.79
CA ASP A 27 -8.86 -4.68 -22.42
C ASP A 27 -8.75 -3.46 -21.49
N ILE A 28 -8.32 -3.65 -20.23
CA ILE A 28 -8.12 -2.61 -19.22
C ILE A 28 -6.62 -2.40 -19.07
N TYR A 29 -6.06 -1.56 -19.95
CA TYR A 29 -4.65 -1.20 -19.94
C TYR A 29 -4.48 0.27 -19.57
N ALA A 30 -3.70 0.55 -18.52
CA ALA A 30 -3.35 1.91 -18.16
C ALA A 30 -2.34 2.47 -19.16
N GLN A 31 -2.68 3.56 -19.86
CA GLN A 31 -1.76 4.20 -20.80
C GLN A 31 -0.97 5.27 -20.09
N LEU A 32 0.35 5.38 -20.36
CA LEU A 32 1.20 6.36 -19.68
C LEU A 32 0.82 7.82 -19.96
N ASP A 33 0.17 8.10 -21.08
CA ASP A 33 -0.33 9.43 -21.45
C ASP A 33 -1.62 9.84 -20.70
N GLU A 34 -2.26 8.90 -19.98
CA GLU A 34 -3.36 9.18 -19.06
C GLU A 34 -2.88 9.67 -17.68
N TRP A 35 -1.56 9.63 -17.43
CA TRP A 35 -0.96 10.05 -16.15
C TRP A 35 -0.18 11.33 -16.29
N GLU A 36 -0.30 12.19 -15.29
CA GLU A 36 0.53 13.37 -15.12
C GLU A 36 1.24 13.32 -13.77
N VAL A 37 2.49 13.79 -13.76
CA VAL A 37 3.24 14.00 -12.51
C VAL A 37 2.94 15.41 -12.05
N LEU A 38 2.41 15.53 -10.84
CA LEU A 38 2.09 16.83 -10.23
C LEU A 38 3.22 17.30 -9.32
N GLU A 39 3.36 18.62 -9.24
CA GLU A 39 4.18 19.28 -8.23
C GLU A 39 3.57 19.10 -6.84
N GLU A 40 4.41 19.11 -5.80
CA GLU A 40 3.97 18.87 -4.43
C GLU A 40 2.87 19.85 -3.98
N SER A 41 2.97 21.13 -4.38
CA SER A 41 1.98 22.16 -4.06
C SER A 41 0.59 21.85 -4.61
N ASP A 42 0.51 21.24 -5.79
CA ASP A 42 -0.75 20.89 -6.44
C ASP A 42 -1.31 19.57 -5.90
N ALA A 43 -0.45 18.72 -5.34
CA ALA A 43 -0.83 17.48 -4.68
C ALA A 43 -1.44 17.69 -3.29
N VAL A 44 -1.10 18.77 -2.57
CA VAL A 44 -1.56 19.05 -1.19
C VAL A 44 -3.05 18.78 -0.96
N PRO A 45 -4.00 19.19 -1.83
CA PRO A 45 -5.42 18.96 -1.62
C PRO A 45 -5.84 17.47 -1.59
N TYR A 46 -5.06 16.59 -2.21
CA TYR A 46 -5.30 15.15 -2.32
C TYR A 46 -4.67 14.34 -1.18
N LEU A 47 -3.68 14.93 -0.50
CA LEU A 47 -2.96 14.28 0.60
C LEU A 47 -3.82 14.23 1.88
N PRO A 48 -3.44 13.39 2.86
CA PRO A 48 -4.15 13.30 4.12
C PRO A 48 -4.33 14.66 4.80
N ALA A 49 -5.55 14.93 5.29
CA ALA A 49 -5.90 16.22 5.89
C ALA A 49 -5.14 16.46 7.20
N ARG A 50 -4.83 15.39 7.93
CA ARG A 50 -4.04 15.44 9.15
C ARG A 50 -2.55 15.39 8.81
N THR A 51 -1.83 16.43 9.23
CA THR A 51 -0.37 16.51 9.06
C THR A 51 0.38 16.35 10.37
N GLU A 52 -0.32 16.40 11.49
CA GLU A 52 0.27 16.31 12.82
C GLU A 52 0.71 14.87 13.12
N PRO A 53 1.93 14.70 13.65
CA PRO A 53 2.43 13.39 14.03
C PRO A 53 1.54 12.66 15.04
N VAL A 54 1.57 11.33 15.00
CA VAL A 54 0.85 10.46 15.95
C VAL A 54 1.77 10.01 17.07
N ASN A 55 1.25 9.97 18.30
CA ASN A 55 1.92 9.28 19.40
C ASN A 55 1.30 7.89 19.55
N VAL A 56 2.10 6.85 19.36
CA VAL A 56 1.69 5.46 19.43
C VAL A 56 2.32 4.81 20.65
N LYS A 57 1.51 4.17 21.49
CA LYS A 57 2.02 3.35 22.60
C LYS A 57 2.30 1.95 22.08
N VAL A 58 3.55 1.52 22.15
CA VAL A 58 4.04 0.25 21.63
C VAL A 58 4.65 -0.55 22.77
N GLY A 59 4.28 -1.82 22.87
CA GLY A 59 4.77 -2.74 23.90
C GLY A 59 3.64 -3.50 24.60
N THR A 60 3.97 -4.69 25.11
CA THR A 60 3.04 -5.52 25.90
C THR A 60 3.25 -5.24 27.39
N GLU A 61 4.43 -5.61 27.89
CA GLU A 61 4.85 -5.45 29.29
C GLU A 61 5.46 -4.06 29.52
N GLU A 62 6.58 -3.78 28.86
CA GLU A 62 7.20 -2.46 28.84
C GLU A 62 6.64 -1.64 27.67
N LYS A 63 5.92 -0.56 28.00
CA LYS A 63 5.28 0.30 27.00
C LYS A 63 6.11 1.55 26.77
N THR A 64 6.46 1.78 25.52
CA THR A 64 7.13 3.00 25.05
C THR A 64 6.16 3.82 24.24
N THR A 65 6.27 5.15 24.30
CA THR A 65 5.50 6.04 23.40
C THR A 65 6.43 6.50 22.30
N VAL A 66 6.05 6.25 21.06
CA VAL A 66 6.81 6.62 19.88
C VAL A 66 6.03 7.65 19.09
N ARG A 67 6.71 8.70 18.63
CA ARG A 67 6.15 9.70 17.72
C ARG A 67 6.41 9.22 16.28
N ILE A 68 5.36 9.19 15.47
CA ILE A 68 5.45 8.84 14.04
C ILE A 68 4.92 10.03 13.24
N ASP A 69 5.78 10.64 12.43
CA ASP A 69 5.39 11.76 11.57
C ASP A 69 4.47 11.28 10.43
N LEU A 70 3.81 12.21 9.71
CA LEU A 70 3.00 11.86 8.54
C LEU A 70 3.89 11.15 7.51
N PHE A 71 3.41 10.04 6.95
CA PHE A 71 4.16 9.15 6.06
C PHE A 71 5.41 8.52 6.70
N GLY A 72 5.54 8.62 8.02
CA GLY A 72 6.55 7.93 8.80
C GLY A 72 6.16 6.49 9.10
N SER A 73 7.14 5.73 9.57
CA SER A 73 6.95 4.36 10.02
C SER A 73 7.84 4.04 11.23
N ILE A 74 7.52 2.94 11.91
CA ILE A 74 8.41 2.34 12.91
C ILE A 74 8.50 0.83 12.70
N GLN A 75 9.66 0.27 13.04
CA GLN A 75 9.87 -1.17 13.00
C GLN A 75 9.48 -1.80 14.34
N LEU A 76 8.62 -2.81 14.30
CA LEU A 76 8.18 -3.52 15.51
C LEU A 76 9.30 -4.31 16.19
N ALA A 77 10.33 -4.71 15.42
CA ALA A 77 11.49 -5.44 15.95
C ALA A 77 12.25 -4.64 17.01
N ASN A 78 12.19 -3.30 16.95
CA ASN A 78 12.82 -2.41 17.93
C ASN A 78 12.10 -2.40 19.30
N HIS A 79 10.87 -2.89 19.36
CA HIS A 79 10.01 -2.84 20.55
C HIS A 79 9.56 -4.22 21.04
N PHE A 80 9.66 -5.24 20.19
CA PHE A 80 9.21 -6.60 20.49
C PHE A 80 10.24 -7.61 20.01
N LYS A 81 10.74 -8.44 20.94
CA LYS A 81 11.63 -9.53 20.60
C LYS A 81 10.95 -10.49 19.61
N TYR A 82 11.61 -10.74 18.48
CA TYR A 82 11.16 -11.64 17.41
C TYR A 82 9.93 -11.21 16.60
N LYS A 83 9.33 -10.03 16.85
CA LYS A 83 8.21 -9.56 16.03
C LYS A 83 8.72 -8.75 14.85
N LYS A 84 8.60 -9.32 13.65
CA LYS A 84 8.81 -8.58 12.40
C LYS A 84 7.51 -7.89 11.97
N GLY A 85 7.64 -6.68 11.44
CA GLY A 85 6.52 -5.89 10.97
C GLY A 85 6.72 -4.41 11.21
N TYR A 86 5.78 -3.62 10.70
CA TYR A 86 5.86 -2.18 10.72
C TYR A 86 4.55 -1.58 11.21
N VAL A 87 4.63 -0.39 11.79
CA VAL A 87 3.48 0.50 11.98
C VAL A 87 3.70 1.69 11.06
N LEU A 88 2.74 1.95 10.19
CA LEU A 88 2.77 3.05 9.22
C LEU A 88 1.81 4.14 9.67
N ASN A 89 2.23 5.40 9.55
CA ASN A 89 1.33 6.54 9.68
C ASN A 89 0.93 7.04 8.29
N THR A 90 -0.21 6.55 7.80
CA THR A 90 -0.75 6.89 6.48
C THR A 90 -1.53 8.20 6.47
N GLY A 91 -1.68 8.85 7.62
CA GLY A 91 -2.35 10.15 7.80
C GLY A 91 -3.89 10.12 7.76
N GLY A 92 -4.47 9.12 7.10
CA GLY A 92 -5.91 9.01 6.86
C GLY A 92 -6.55 7.78 7.51
N ASN A 93 -7.83 7.58 7.20
CA ASN A 93 -8.49 6.31 7.50
C ASN A 93 -8.11 5.28 6.45
N THR A 94 -7.91 4.02 6.85
CA THR A 94 -7.46 2.94 5.95
C THR A 94 -8.56 1.90 5.79
N TRP A 95 -9.12 1.80 4.59
CA TRP A 95 -10.23 0.89 4.26
C TRP A 95 -9.85 -0.03 3.10
N GLY A 96 -9.11 0.47 2.12
CA GLY A 96 -8.51 -0.31 1.04
C GLY A 96 -7.06 -0.67 1.35
N LEU A 97 -6.74 -1.96 1.35
CA LEU A 97 -5.40 -2.49 1.53
C LEU A 97 -5.19 -3.69 0.60
N ASP A 98 -4.16 -3.62 -0.23
CA ASP A 98 -3.81 -4.75 -1.11
C ASP A 98 -2.33 -4.72 -1.50
N PHE A 99 -1.68 -5.87 -1.44
CA PHE A 99 -0.32 -6.01 -1.97
C PHE A 99 -0.36 -6.08 -3.49
N VAL A 100 0.54 -5.34 -4.15
CA VAL A 100 0.75 -5.46 -5.60
C VAL A 100 1.09 -6.91 -5.91
N PRO A 101 0.39 -7.57 -6.85
CA PRO A 101 0.70 -8.93 -7.28
C PRO A 101 2.15 -9.01 -7.74
N LYS A 102 2.98 -9.75 -6.99
CA LYS A 102 4.38 -9.94 -7.37
C LYS A 102 4.46 -11.00 -8.46
N VAL A 103 5.01 -10.64 -9.62
CA VAL A 103 5.48 -11.61 -10.61
C VAL A 103 7.01 -11.65 -10.58
N GLU A 104 7.58 -12.81 -10.92
CA GLU A 104 9.02 -12.91 -11.15
C GLU A 104 9.36 -12.04 -12.36
N SER A 105 10.07 -10.93 -12.14
CA SER A 105 10.61 -10.09 -13.22
C SER A 105 12.11 -9.91 -13.05
N ARG A 106 12.83 -9.64 -14.15
CA ARG A 106 14.29 -9.53 -14.12
C ARG A 106 14.75 -8.27 -13.38
N ASP A 107 13.90 -7.24 -13.41
CA ASP A 107 14.23 -5.91 -12.90
C ASP A 107 13.74 -5.65 -11.47
N THR A 108 13.07 -6.61 -10.84
CA THR A 108 12.57 -6.42 -9.46
C THR A 108 13.18 -7.41 -8.47
N SER A 109 13.68 -6.88 -7.35
CA SER A 109 14.13 -7.71 -6.23
C SER A 109 12.95 -8.55 -5.70
N PRO A 110 13.15 -9.85 -5.41
CA PRO A 110 12.09 -10.72 -4.88
C PRO A 110 11.61 -10.28 -3.49
N PHE A 111 12.44 -9.52 -2.77
CA PHE A 111 12.12 -9.01 -1.44
C PHE A 111 11.39 -7.66 -1.46
N ILE A 112 11.37 -6.96 -2.60
CA ILE A 112 10.63 -5.70 -2.72
C ILE A 112 9.18 -6.01 -3.06
N GLN A 113 8.32 -5.64 -2.13
CA GLN A 113 6.86 -5.73 -2.21
C GLN A 113 6.29 -4.32 -2.12
N TYR A 114 5.17 -4.09 -2.78
CA TYR A 114 4.46 -2.82 -2.73
C TYR A 114 3.09 -3.04 -2.08
N LEU A 115 2.77 -2.22 -1.08
CA LEU A 115 1.47 -2.22 -0.43
C LEU A 115 0.70 -0.98 -0.85
N ALA A 116 -0.46 -1.18 -1.45
CA ALA A 116 -1.40 -0.12 -1.73
C ALA A 116 -2.25 0.16 -0.50
N VAL A 117 -2.38 1.44 -0.14
CA VAL A 117 -3.17 1.89 1.00
C VAL A 117 -4.08 3.03 0.56
N ALA A 118 -5.37 2.89 0.84
CA ALA A 118 -6.37 3.91 0.50
C ALA A 118 -7.51 3.95 1.53
N GLY A 119 -8.27 5.03 1.49
CA GLY A 119 -9.42 5.21 2.36
C GLY A 119 -9.96 6.63 2.28
N TYR A 120 -10.16 7.23 3.45
CA TYR A 120 -10.49 8.65 3.58
C TYR A 120 -9.21 9.43 3.89
N ARG A 121 -9.08 10.62 3.30
CA ARG A 121 -7.95 11.51 3.61
C ARG A 121 -8.00 12.02 5.06
N GLY A 122 -9.15 11.97 5.74
CA GLY A 122 -9.33 12.31 7.16
C GLY A 122 -9.92 11.17 8.01
N ALA A 123 -9.57 11.12 9.30
CA ALA A 123 -9.99 10.04 10.21
C ALA A 123 -11.28 10.32 11.00
N SER A 124 -11.50 11.56 11.46
CA SER A 124 -12.56 11.93 12.42
C SER A 124 -13.54 12.99 11.93
N GLU A 125 -13.09 13.90 11.09
CA GLU A 125 -13.88 15.05 10.60
C GLU A 125 -14.68 14.70 9.34
N GLU A 126 -14.27 13.65 8.64
CA GLU A 126 -14.94 13.14 7.44
C GLU A 126 -15.92 12.01 7.76
N ARG A 127 -16.62 12.12 8.90
CA ARG A 127 -17.85 11.35 9.17
C ARG A 127 -18.97 11.86 8.25
N ILE A 128 -18.74 11.69 6.96
CA ILE A 128 -19.77 11.64 5.94
C ILE A 128 -20.66 10.50 6.42
N GLY A 129 -21.89 10.83 6.80
CA GLY A 129 -22.86 9.79 7.11
C GLY A 129 -22.83 8.79 5.96
N LEU A 130 -22.93 7.49 6.23
CA LEU A 130 -22.88 6.42 5.21
C LEU A 130 -23.80 6.63 3.98
N ASN A 131 -24.68 7.64 4.03
CA ASN A 131 -25.64 8.03 3.00
C ASN A 131 -25.29 9.31 2.22
N GLU A 132 -24.20 10.01 2.53
CA GLU A 132 -23.76 11.18 1.76
C GLU A 132 -22.87 10.72 0.60
N TYR A 133 -23.49 10.55 -0.56
CA TYR A 133 -22.80 10.25 -1.81
C TYR A 133 -21.89 11.42 -2.20
N GLN A 134 -20.59 11.17 -2.32
CA GLN A 134 -19.65 12.13 -2.89
C GLN A 134 -19.70 12.02 -4.42
N PRO A 135 -20.16 13.05 -5.15
CA PRO A 135 -20.12 13.02 -6.60
C PRO A 135 -18.68 12.86 -7.09
N THR A 136 -18.48 12.03 -8.11
CA THR A 136 -17.20 11.93 -8.81
C THR A 136 -16.73 13.32 -9.27
N GLY A 137 -15.44 13.62 -9.12
CA GLY A 137 -14.85 14.92 -9.45
C GLY A 137 -14.85 15.91 -8.30
N THR A 138 -15.47 15.62 -7.14
CA THR A 138 -15.63 16.62 -6.07
C THR A 138 -14.78 16.38 -4.84
N TYR A 139 -14.32 15.14 -4.64
CA TYR A 139 -13.52 14.79 -3.48
C TYR A 139 -12.15 14.28 -3.93
N LYS A 140 -11.14 15.07 -3.56
CA LYS A 140 -9.73 14.86 -3.85
C LYS A 140 -9.14 13.88 -2.84
N ASN A 141 -8.51 12.83 -3.33
CA ASN A 141 -7.96 11.78 -2.50
C ASN A 141 -6.74 11.14 -3.16
N CYS A 142 -6.05 10.26 -2.44
CA CYS A 142 -4.93 9.51 -2.98
C CYS A 142 -4.93 8.03 -2.57
N VAL A 143 -4.35 7.22 -3.44
CA VAL A 143 -3.89 5.85 -3.13
C VAL A 143 -2.39 5.90 -2.93
N GLN A 144 -1.93 5.46 -1.76
CA GLN A 144 -0.52 5.44 -1.39
C GLN A 144 0.11 4.09 -1.77
N LEU A 145 1.28 4.11 -2.39
CA LEU A 145 2.09 2.91 -2.67
C LEU A 145 3.32 2.90 -1.77
N TRP A 146 3.31 1.97 -0.81
CA TRP A 146 4.39 1.79 0.15
C TRP A 146 5.33 0.70 -0.32
N LYS A 147 6.60 1.06 -0.54
CA LYS A 147 7.68 0.14 -0.84
C LYS A 147 8.17 -0.51 0.45
N LEU A 148 8.14 -1.83 0.47
CA LEU A 148 8.48 -2.67 1.60
C LEU A 148 9.55 -3.69 1.19
N LYS A 149 10.64 -3.76 1.94
CA LYS A 149 11.61 -4.86 1.79
C LYS A 149 11.27 -5.95 2.81
N LEU A 150 10.55 -6.98 2.35
CA LEU A 150 10.08 -8.05 3.20
C LEU A 150 11.01 -9.26 3.08
N SER A 151 11.60 -9.67 4.21
CA SER A 151 12.42 -10.88 4.31
C SER A 151 12.35 -11.50 5.70
N VAL A 152 12.23 -12.82 5.75
CA VAL A 152 12.32 -13.58 7.01
C VAL A 152 13.78 -13.75 7.47
N LYS A 153 14.77 -13.66 6.56
CA LYS A 153 16.20 -13.89 6.86
C LYS A 153 17.00 -12.61 7.03
N GLN A 154 16.61 -11.52 6.35
CA GLN A 154 17.31 -10.24 6.42
C GLN A 154 16.72 -9.35 7.52
N GLU A 155 17.51 -8.38 7.96
CA GLU A 155 17.03 -7.30 8.82
C GLU A 155 16.02 -6.43 8.05
N PRO A 156 14.92 -6.01 8.70
CA PRO A 156 13.94 -5.14 8.09
C PRO A 156 14.52 -3.75 7.78
N GLU A 157 14.27 -3.26 6.58
CA GLU A 157 14.51 -1.85 6.22
C GLU A 157 13.25 -1.03 6.50
N GLU A 158 13.41 0.30 6.67
CA GLU A 158 12.26 1.19 6.85
C GLU A 158 11.40 1.25 5.57
N PRO A 159 10.07 1.09 5.71
CA PRO A 159 9.12 1.35 4.65
C PRO A 159 9.24 2.77 4.09
N LEU A 160 9.13 2.89 2.77
CA LEU A 160 9.12 4.17 2.07
C LEU A 160 7.79 4.35 1.36
N LEU A 161 7.15 5.52 1.51
CA LEU A 161 6.09 5.93 0.61
C LEU A 161 6.72 6.32 -0.74
N ASP A 162 6.53 5.48 -1.76
CA ASP A 162 7.21 5.62 -3.06
C ASP A 162 6.39 6.48 -4.03
N VAL A 163 5.07 6.28 -4.06
CA VAL A 163 4.16 6.97 -4.98
C VAL A 163 2.83 7.26 -4.29
N CYS A 164 2.23 8.42 -4.59
CA CYS A 164 0.82 8.72 -4.34
C CYS A 164 0.09 8.87 -5.67
N ILE A 165 -0.89 8.03 -5.92
CA ILE A 165 -1.79 8.14 -7.06
C ILE A 165 -2.95 9.05 -6.66
N LEU A 166 -3.04 10.22 -7.29
CA LEU A 166 -4.03 11.25 -6.96
C LEU A 166 -5.29 11.06 -7.80
N HIS A 167 -6.46 11.24 -7.21
CA HIS A 167 -7.72 11.08 -7.92
C HIS A 167 -8.88 11.90 -7.32
N ASP A 168 -9.90 12.12 -8.15
CA ASP A 168 -11.15 12.79 -7.75
C ASP A 168 -12.34 11.81 -7.64
N PHE A 169 -12.07 10.51 -7.52
CA PHE A 169 -13.10 9.45 -7.44
C PHE A 169 -13.78 9.28 -6.07
N GLY A 170 -13.50 10.14 -5.08
CA GLY A 170 -14.09 10.01 -3.75
C GLY A 170 -13.27 9.18 -2.77
N ALA A 171 -13.89 8.81 -1.66
CA ALA A 171 -13.30 7.90 -0.69
C ALA A 171 -13.18 6.46 -1.24
N VAL A 172 -12.09 5.78 -0.90
CA VAL A 172 -11.86 4.39 -1.32
C VAL A 172 -12.35 3.45 -0.22
N TYR A 173 -13.42 2.69 -0.51
CA TYR A 173 -14.00 1.75 0.46
C TYR A 173 -13.37 0.36 0.42
N ASP A 174 -12.87 -0.03 -0.74
CA ASP A 174 -12.14 -1.28 -0.97
C ASP A 174 -11.14 -1.04 -2.10
N LEU A 175 -10.07 -1.83 -2.12
CA LEU A 175 -9.00 -1.75 -3.11
C LEU A 175 -8.52 -3.14 -3.44
N LYS A 176 -8.47 -3.46 -4.73
CA LYS A 176 -7.91 -4.69 -5.27
C LYS A 176 -7.10 -4.38 -6.53
N TRP A 177 -5.96 -5.03 -6.67
CA TRP A 177 -5.16 -4.91 -7.88
C TRP A 177 -5.82 -5.64 -9.05
N CYS A 178 -5.82 -5.00 -10.22
CA CYS A 178 -6.04 -5.70 -11.47
C CYS A 178 -4.81 -6.59 -11.73
N PRO A 179 -4.98 -7.90 -11.99
CA PRO A 179 -3.85 -8.79 -12.24
C PRO A 179 -3.20 -8.60 -13.62
N TYR A 180 -3.84 -7.88 -14.55
CA TYR A 180 -3.31 -7.61 -15.88
C TYR A 180 -2.33 -6.43 -15.87
N GLY A 181 -1.29 -6.49 -16.71
CA GLY A 181 -0.35 -5.38 -16.89
C GLY A 181 0.68 -5.21 -15.77
N VAL A 182 0.64 -6.06 -14.73
CA VAL A 182 1.48 -5.90 -13.54
C VAL A 182 2.92 -6.35 -13.83
N TYR A 183 3.86 -5.40 -13.79
CA TYR A 183 5.28 -5.58 -14.12
C TYR A 183 5.55 -6.06 -15.56
N GLU A 184 4.73 -5.65 -16.53
CA GLU A 184 5.06 -5.88 -17.94
C GLU A 184 6.42 -5.28 -18.29
N GLU A 185 7.37 -6.14 -18.63
CA GLU A 185 8.59 -5.75 -19.30
C GLU A 185 8.18 -5.37 -20.73
N VAL A 186 7.95 -4.08 -20.99
CA VAL A 186 7.69 -3.60 -22.35
C VAL A 186 8.86 -4.06 -23.21
N MET A 187 8.66 -5.10 -24.02
CA MET A 187 9.56 -5.46 -25.09
C MET A 187 9.39 -4.36 -26.14
N ARG A 188 10.12 -3.27 -25.97
CA ARG A 188 10.23 -2.22 -26.99
C ARG A 188 10.82 -2.89 -28.23
N GLU A 189 10.01 -3.05 -29.27
CA GLU A 189 10.48 -3.33 -30.63
C GLU A 189 11.25 -2.12 -31.19
#